data_AF-A0A2T7Q4D7-F1
#
_entry.id   AF-A0A2T7Q4D7-F1
#
_cell.length_a   1.000
_cell.length_b   1.000
_cell.length_c   1.000
_cell.angle_alpha   90.00
_cell.angle_beta   90.00
_cell.angle_gamma   90.00
#
_symmetry.space_group_name_H-M   'P 1'
#
loop_
_entity.id
_entity.type
_entity.pdbx_description
1 polymer ?
#
loop_
_entity_poly.entity_id
_entity_poly.type
_entity_poly.pdbx_seq_one_letter_code
_entity_poly.pdbx_strand_id
1 'polypeptide(L)'
;MKKIMPIAALIIFILAACNKNSDELRLQSHDENRMMDSLHAMMSRMEAMPMTDDPEIDFAKMMIMHHDGAINMSTVQSQEGQNDSLKRFSQKVISAQTLEIQELKDFLTTQSVNNAVPAHSAEHMAHMKKMDQMADVQLITGDLDNDYATLLILHHNSAIEDAEAYIMFGNNAQLKSMAQMMIDDQTKEIQELSNWIKSNKR
;
A
#
# COMPACT_ATOMS: atom_id res chain seq x y z
N MET A 1 -35.99 -61.83 -54.45
CA MET A 1 -36.27 -60.56 -53.74
C MET A 1 -35.11 -60.25 -52.82
N LYS A 2 -34.25 -59.29 -53.17
CA LYS A 2 -33.06 -58.91 -52.38
C LYS A 2 -33.49 -57.92 -51.28
N LYS A 3 -33.28 -58.25 -50.00
CA LYS A 3 -33.49 -57.32 -48.88
C LYS A 3 -32.17 -56.59 -48.60
N ILE A 4 -32.18 -55.27 -48.78
CA ILE A 4 -31.08 -54.37 -48.42
C ILE A 4 -31.34 -53.91 -46.98
N MET A 5 -30.36 -54.07 -46.10
CA MET A 5 -30.42 -53.65 -44.70
C MET A 5 -29.57 -52.38 -44.54
N PRO A 6 -30.07 -51.28 -43.94
CA PRO A 6 -29.28 -50.07 -43.82
C PRO A 6 -28.35 -50.17 -42.60
N ILE A 7 -27.07 -49.85 -42.80
CA ILE A 7 -26.09 -49.69 -41.73
C ILE A 7 -26.24 -48.27 -41.19
N ALA A 8 -26.69 -48.13 -39.94
CA ALA A 8 -26.69 -46.86 -39.23
C ALA A 8 -25.25 -46.53 -38.79
N ALA A 9 -24.67 -45.48 -39.35
CA ALA A 9 -23.38 -44.95 -38.92
C ALA A 9 -23.55 -44.18 -37.60
N LEU A 10 -23.02 -44.73 -36.52
CA LEU A 10 -22.96 -44.06 -35.21
C LEU A 10 -21.78 -43.08 -35.23
N ILE A 11 -22.08 -41.79 -35.38
CA ILE A 11 -21.10 -40.70 -35.26
C ILE A 11 -20.83 -40.50 -33.77
N ILE A 12 -19.66 -40.94 -33.30
CA ILE A 12 -19.17 -40.68 -31.95
C ILE A 12 -18.58 -39.27 -31.94
N PHE A 13 -19.32 -38.30 -31.38
CA PHE A 13 -18.79 -36.99 -31.04
C PHE A 13 -17.90 -37.13 -29.78
N ILE A 14 -16.59 -37.09 -29.96
CA ILE A 14 -15.65 -36.90 -28.86
C ILE A 14 -15.73 -35.43 -28.46
N LEU A 15 -16.51 -35.13 -27.43
CA LEU A 15 -16.45 -33.83 -26.76
C LEU A 15 -15.09 -33.76 -26.05
N ALA A 16 -14.14 -33.05 -26.65
CA ALA A 16 -12.95 -32.60 -25.95
C ALA A 16 -13.40 -31.65 -24.83
N ALA A 17 -13.55 -32.18 -23.62
CA ALA A 17 -13.71 -31.37 -22.43
C ALA A 17 -12.44 -30.53 -22.29
N CYS A 18 -12.55 -29.22 -22.51
CA CYS A 18 -11.49 -28.29 -22.19
C CYS A 18 -11.18 -28.43 -20.69
N ASN A 19 -10.04 -29.02 -20.35
CA ASN A 19 -9.49 -28.92 -19.01
C ASN A 19 -8.99 -27.49 -18.83
N LYS A 20 -9.91 -26.56 -18.54
CA LYS A 20 -9.55 -25.27 -17.95
C LYS A 20 -9.06 -25.61 -16.56
N ASN A 21 -7.75 -25.73 -16.38
CA ASN A 21 -7.16 -25.38 -15.09
C ASN A 21 -7.54 -23.91 -14.90
N SER A 22 -8.66 -23.67 -14.20
CA SER A 22 -8.91 -22.35 -13.65
C SER A 22 -7.84 -22.19 -12.59
N ASP A 23 -6.88 -21.30 -12.83
CA ASP A 23 -6.08 -20.73 -11.77
C ASP A 23 -7.09 -20.10 -10.79
N GLU A 24 -7.47 -20.87 -9.78
CA GLU A 24 -8.44 -20.48 -8.78
C GLU A 24 -7.78 -19.36 -7.96
N LEU A 25 -8.42 -18.19 -7.91
CA LEU A 25 -7.90 -17.05 -7.15
C LEU A 25 -7.76 -17.48 -5.70
N ARG A 26 -6.53 -17.73 -5.27
CA ARG A 26 -6.23 -18.06 -3.87
C ARG A 26 -6.27 -16.77 -3.09
N LEU A 27 -7.11 -16.74 -2.05
CA LEU A 27 -7.14 -15.67 -1.07
C LEU A 27 -6.54 -16.17 0.23
N GLN A 28 -5.79 -15.30 0.90
CA GLN A 28 -5.26 -15.50 2.23
C GLN A 28 -6.14 -14.74 3.24
N SER A 29 -6.22 -15.24 4.47
CA SER A 29 -6.76 -14.45 5.59
C SER A 29 -5.87 -13.23 5.86
N HIS A 30 -6.49 -12.11 6.24
CA HIS A 30 -5.79 -10.87 6.61
C HIS A 30 -4.79 -11.09 7.74
N ASP A 31 -5.22 -11.74 8.83
CA ASP A 31 -4.42 -12.01 10.03
C ASP A 31 -3.23 -12.97 9.80
N GLU A 32 -3.17 -13.63 8.64
CA GLU A 32 -2.05 -14.49 8.28
C GLU A 32 -0.99 -13.75 7.45
N ASN A 33 -1.25 -12.51 7.04
CA ASN A 33 -0.36 -11.73 6.20
C ASN A 33 0.50 -10.75 7.04
N ARG A 34 1.81 -10.96 7.03
CA ARG A 34 2.76 -10.17 7.83
C ARG A 34 2.85 -8.69 7.44
N MET A 35 2.51 -8.34 6.20
CA MET A 35 2.45 -6.94 5.78
C MET A 35 1.19 -6.27 6.32
N MET A 36 0.07 -7.00 6.38
CA MET A 36 -1.13 -6.54 7.08
C MET A 36 -0.88 -6.35 8.57
N ASP A 37 -0.15 -7.24 9.23
CA ASP A 37 0.27 -7.04 10.62
C ASP A 37 1.06 -5.72 10.80
N SER A 38 1.93 -5.40 9.83
CA SER A 38 2.72 -4.16 9.85
C SER A 38 1.83 -2.93 9.68
N LEU A 39 0.82 -2.99 8.81
CA LEU A 39 -0.18 -1.93 8.62
C LEU A 39 -1.03 -1.74 9.88
N HIS A 40 -1.57 -2.81 10.47
CA HIS A 40 -2.37 -2.71 11.70
C HIS A 40 -1.57 -2.15 12.88
N ALA A 41 -0.32 -2.58 13.04
CA ALA A 41 0.56 -2.07 14.09
C ALA A 41 0.87 -0.57 13.90
N MET A 42 1.12 -0.14 12.67
CA MET A 42 1.30 1.27 12.32
C MET A 42 0.05 2.09 12.65
N MET A 43 -1.12 1.65 12.18
CA MET A 43 -2.41 2.32 12.41
C MET A 43 -2.71 2.44 13.91
N SER A 44 -2.54 1.35 14.67
CA SER A 44 -2.76 1.36 16.12
C SER A 44 -1.86 2.37 16.84
N ARG A 45 -0.60 2.52 16.40
CA ARG A 45 0.35 3.48 16.98
C ARG A 45 -0.05 4.92 16.66
N MET A 46 -0.50 5.17 15.43
CA MET A 46 -0.96 6.48 14.98
C MET A 46 -2.27 6.88 15.70
N GLU A 47 -3.24 5.98 15.83
CA GLU A 47 -4.49 6.21 16.58
C GLU A 47 -4.22 6.52 18.06
N ALA A 48 -3.23 5.85 18.66
CA ALA A 48 -2.85 6.08 20.04
C ALA A 48 -2.07 7.39 20.27
N MET A 49 -1.66 8.12 19.21
CA MET A 49 -0.91 9.35 19.36
C MET A 49 -1.80 10.49 19.87
N PRO A 50 -1.44 11.18 20.96
CA PRO A 50 -2.12 12.40 21.37
C PRO A 50 -1.90 13.50 20.33
N MET A 51 -2.98 13.95 19.71
CA MET A 51 -2.96 15.10 18.79
C MET A 51 -2.74 16.40 19.56
N THR A 52 -1.91 17.28 19.01
CA THR A 52 -1.65 18.62 19.55
C THR A 52 -2.51 19.69 18.88
N ASP A 53 -3.21 19.32 17.82
CA ASP A 53 -3.87 20.20 16.85
C ASP A 53 -2.92 21.09 16.07
N ASP A 54 -1.60 20.97 16.25
CA ASP A 54 -0.61 21.77 15.54
C ASP A 54 -0.18 21.02 14.26
N PRO A 55 -0.49 21.55 13.06
CA PRO A 55 -0.25 20.82 11.81
C PRO A 55 1.22 20.45 11.61
N GLU A 56 2.15 21.32 11.99
CA GLU A 56 3.58 21.05 11.87
C GLU A 56 4.03 19.89 12.74
N ILE A 57 3.55 19.84 13.98
CA ILE A 57 3.94 18.81 14.95
C ILE A 57 3.26 17.49 14.63
N ASP A 58 1.96 17.52 14.37
CA ASP A 58 1.16 16.31 14.22
C ASP A 58 1.48 15.64 12.87
N PHE A 59 1.57 16.38 11.76
CA PHE A 59 1.99 15.83 10.47
C PHE A 59 3.35 15.13 10.56
N ALA A 60 4.36 15.80 11.13
CA ALA A 60 5.71 15.24 11.17
C ALA A 60 5.79 13.97 12.02
N LYS A 61 5.11 13.94 13.18
CA LYS A 61 5.08 12.74 14.03
C LYS A 61 4.32 11.59 13.38
N MET A 62 3.18 11.89 12.74
CA MET A 62 2.35 10.89 12.09
C MET A 62 3.07 10.31 10.87
N MET A 63 3.67 11.15 10.03
CA MET A 63 4.42 10.69 8.86
C MET A 63 5.64 9.84 9.23
N ILE A 64 6.32 10.11 10.36
CA ILE A 64 7.38 9.23 10.87
C ILE A 64 6.83 7.82 11.15
N MET A 65 5.70 7.71 11.84
CA MET A 65 5.08 6.41 12.15
C MET A 65 4.57 5.74 10.88
N HIS A 66 3.99 6.52 9.97
CA HIS A 66 3.50 6.04 8.69
C HIS A 66 4.65 5.44 7.85
N HIS A 67 5.79 6.12 7.77
CA HIS A 67 6.99 5.62 7.09
C HIS A 67 7.57 4.36 7.74
N ASP A 68 7.57 4.25 9.08
CA ASP A 68 7.97 3.00 9.77
C ASP A 68 7.16 1.80 9.26
N GLY A 69 5.86 1.98 8.97
CA GLY A 69 4.99 0.95 8.41
C GLY A 69 5.44 0.46 7.02
N ALA A 70 5.76 1.39 6.12
CA ALA A 70 6.28 1.04 4.79
C ALA A 70 7.67 0.39 4.87
N ILE A 71 8.57 0.86 5.73
CA ILE A 71 9.88 0.23 5.95
C ILE A 71 9.73 -1.22 6.41
N ASN A 72 8.79 -1.50 7.32
CA ASN A 72 8.52 -2.86 7.79
C ASN A 72 8.01 -3.77 6.66
N MET A 73 7.05 -3.32 5.87
CA MET A 73 6.55 -4.07 4.70
C MET A 73 7.66 -4.30 3.66
N SER A 74 8.43 -3.27 3.33
CA SER A 74 9.53 -3.35 2.38
C SER A 74 10.67 -4.23 2.88
N THR A 75 10.88 -4.33 4.20
CA THR A 75 11.86 -5.26 4.78
C THR A 75 11.46 -6.70 4.52
N VAL A 76 10.18 -7.04 4.70
CA VAL A 76 9.64 -8.37 4.37
C VAL A 76 9.83 -8.66 2.88
N GLN A 77 9.43 -7.74 2.00
CA GLN A 77 9.61 -7.89 0.54
C GLN A 77 11.09 -8.10 0.16
N SER A 78 12.00 -7.32 0.74
CA SER A 78 13.42 -7.40 0.39
C SER A 78 14.05 -8.74 0.79
N GLN A 79 13.57 -9.34 1.88
CA GLN A 79 14.10 -10.61 2.38
C GLN A 79 13.44 -11.81 1.69
N GLU A 80 12.12 -11.81 1.58
CA GLU A 80 11.31 -12.99 1.27
C GLU A 80 10.66 -12.95 -0.12
N GLY A 81 10.67 -11.79 -0.78
CA GLY A 81 10.21 -11.62 -2.15
C GLY A 81 10.88 -12.57 -3.14
N GLN A 82 10.10 -12.98 -4.14
CA GLN A 82 10.55 -13.87 -5.21
C GLN A 82 10.94 -13.07 -6.45
N ASN A 83 10.40 -11.86 -6.63
CA ASN A 83 10.70 -11.01 -7.77
C ASN A 83 11.86 -10.05 -7.48
N ASP A 84 12.99 -10.26 -8.16
CA ASP A 84 14.21 -9.45 -8.00
C ASP A 84 14.00 -7.94 -8.23
N SER A 85 13.08 -7.52 -9.11
CA SER A 85 12.85 -6.09 -9.31
C SER A 85 12.11 -5.47 -8.13
N LEU A 86 11.15 -6.17 -7.52
CA LEU A 86 10.50 -5.70 -6.29
C LEU A 86 11.40 -5.77 -5.06
N LYS A 87 12.31 -6.74 -4.98
CA LYS A 87 13.34 -6.74 -3.92
C LYS A 87 14.24 -5.51 -3.99
N ARG A 88 14.62 -5.09 -5.21
CA ARG A 88 15.39 -3.84 -5.40
C ARG A 88 14.55 -2.61 -5.15
N PHE A 89 13.28 -2.61 -5.57
CA PHE A 89 12.35 -1.51 -5.31
C PHE A 89 12.16 -1.30 -3.80
N SER A 90 11.89 -2.37 -3.05
CA SER A 90 11.74 -2.30 -1.59
C SER A 90 12.99 -1.78 -0.87
N GLN A 91 14.19 -2.12 -1.34
CA GLN A 91 15.43 -1.53 -0.80
C GLN A 91 15.53 -0.02 -1.02
N LYS A 92 15.02 0.48 -2.15
CA LYS A 92 14.95 1.92 -2.43
C LYS A 92 13.96 2.59 -1.48
N VAL A 93 12.76 2.02 -1.31
CA VAL A 93 11.75 2.53 -0.37
C VAL A 93 12.32 2.61 1.04
N ILE A 94 12.97 1.55 1.53
CA ILE A 94 13.63 1.55 2.85
C ILE A 94 14.63 2.70 2.96
N SER A 95 15.47 2.89 1.94
CA SER A 95 16.51 3.91 1.96
C SER A 95 15.91 5.32 1.94
N ALA A 96 14.93 5.58 1.06
CA ALA A 96 14.28 6.87 0.92
C ALA A 96 13.51 7.25 2.19
N GLN A 97 12.62 6.37 2.67
CA GLN A 97 11.79 6.67 3.83
C GLN A 97 12.60 6.74 5.14
N THR A 98 13.74 6.05 5.23
CA THR A 98 14.68 6.24 6.36
C THR A 98 15.27 7.65 6.37
N LEU A 99 15.60 8.20 5.20
CA LEU A 99 16.10 9.57 5.08
C LEU A 99 15.01 10.58 5.43
N GLU A 100 13.79 10.40 4.91
CA GLU A 100 12.64 11.26 5.19
C GLU A 100 12.29 11.27 6.70
N ILE A 101 12.32 10.10 7.36
CA ILE A 101 12.18 10.00 8.82
C ILE A 101 13.24 10.84 9.53
N GLN A 102 14.49 10.80 9.07
CA GLN A 102 15.56 11.58 9.70
C GLN A 102 15.32 13.08 9.53
N GLU A 103 14.92 13.53 8.35
CA GLU A 103 14.60 14.93 8.08
C GLU A 103 13.42 15.42 8.94
N LEU A 104 12.37 14.61 9.09
CA LEU A 104 11.22 14.92 9.95
C LEU A 104 11.61 14.98 11.43
N LYS A 105 12.47 14.06 11.89
CA LYS A 105 13.02 14.10 13.26
C LYS A 105 13.85 15.36 13.49
N ASP A 106 14.71 15.72 12.54
CA ASP A 106 15.55 16.91 12.62
C ASP A 106 14.68 18.17 12.64
N PHE A 107 13.65 18.24 11.80
CA PHE A 107 12.65 19.30 11.82
C PHE A 107 12.04 19.47 13.21
N LEU A 108 11.54 18.39 13.81
CA LEU A 108 10.90 18.38 15.13
C LEU A 108 11.82 18.85 16.28
N THR A 109 13.15 18.78 16.15
CA THR A 109 14.07 19.24 17.21
C THR A 109 13.97 20.74 17.51
N THR A 110 13.48 21.52 16.55
CA THR A 110 13.37 22.98 16.64
C THR A 110 11.94 23.48 16.77
N GLN A 111 10.94 22.58 16.75
CA GLN A 111 9.54 22.96 16.80
C GLN A 111 8.97 22.91 18.22
N SER A 112 7.95 23.73 18.45
CA SER A 112 7.11 23.71 19.64
C SER A 112 5.68 23.99 19.23
N VAL A 113 4.72 23.40 19.95
CA VAL A 113 3.29 23.63 19.71
C VAL A 113 2.99 25.11 19.88
N ASN A 114 2.59 25.77 18.80
CA ASN A 114 2.30 27.21 18.79
C ASN A 114 1.17 27.62 17.82
N ASN A 115 0.64 26.68 17.03
CA ASN A 115 -0.38 26.95 16.02
C ASN A 115 -1.44 25.85 15.98
N ALA A 116 -2.38 25.86 16.92
CA ALA A 116 -3.47 24.89 16.94
C ALA A 116 -4.53 25.18 15.85
N VAL A 117 -4.74 24.21 14.98
CA VAL A 117 -5.72 24.18 13.88
C VAL A 117 -6.53 22.88 13.98
N PRO A 118 -7.58 22.81 14.81
CA PRO A 118 -8.35 21.58 15.01
C PRO A 118 -8.97 20.97 13.73
N ALA A 119 -9.19 21.80 12.71
CA ALA A 119 -9.64 21.33 11.39
C ALA A 119 -8.62 20.41 10.71
N HIS A 120 -7.31 20.63 10.91
CA HIS A 120 -6.26 19.76 10.39
C HIS A 120 -6.33 18.37 11.04
N SER A 121 -6.44 18.30 12.37
CA SER A 121 -6.57 17.02 13.08
C SER A 121 -7.82 16.25 12.65
N ALA A 122 -8.93 16.95 12.46
CA ALA A 122 -10.17 16.34 11.99
C ALA A 122 -10.03 15.74 10.58
N GLU A 123 -9.39 16.47 9.66
CA GLU A 123 -9.12 15.99 8.29
C GLU A 123 -8.19 14.77 8.31
N HIS A 124 -7.09 14.85 9.07
CA HIS A 124 -6.12 13.78 9.18
C HIS A 124 -6.73 12.50 9.78
N MET A 125 -7.53 12.62 10.85
CA MET A 125 -8.26 11.47 11.40
C MET A 125 -9.27 10.87 10.41
N ALA A 126 -9.88 11.70 9.55
CA ALA A 126 -10.77 11.20 8.51
C ALA A 126 -10.01 10.38 7.44
N HIS A 127 -8.82 10.84 7.02
CA HIS A 127 -7.94 10.08 6.12
C HIS A 127 -7.48 8.77 6.74
N MET A 128 -7.03 8.80 8.00
CA MET A 128 -6.65 7.58 8.72
C MET A 128 -7.79 6.56 8.77
N LYS A 129 -9.01 7.00 9.11
CA LYS A 129 -10.18 6.13 9.12
C LYS A 129 -10.49 5.57 7.73
N LYS A 130 -10.30 6.36 6.68
CA LYS A 130 -10.49 5.89 5.30
C LYS A 130 -9.44 4.85 4.93
N MET A 131 -8.18 5.05 5.28
CA MET A 131 -7.11 4.07 5.08
C MET A 131 -7.43 2.76 5.79
N ASP A 132 -7.84 2.82 7.06
CA ASP A 132 -8.25 1.67 7.87
C ASP A 132 -9.36 0.86 7.17
N GLN A 133 -10.42 1.54 6.75
CA GLN A 133 -11.53 0.92 6.02
C GLN A 133 -11.12 0.32 4.67
N MET A 134 -10.18 0.95 3.96
CA MET A 134 -9.67 0.45 2.70
C MET A 134 -8.76 -0.77 2.91
N ALA A 135 -7.96 -0.77 3.98
CA ALA A 135 -7.11 -1.88 4.36
C ALA A 135 -7.96 -3.11 4.74
N ASP A 136 -9.01 -2.93 5.55
CA ASP A 136 -9.93 -4.00 5.97
C ASP A 136 -10.56 -4.78 4.81
N VAL A 137 -10.88 -4.08 3.71
CA VAL A 137 -11.52 -4.69 2.54
C VAL A 137 -10.53 -5.09 1.45
N GLN A 138 -9.24 -4.83 1.65
CA GLN A 138 -8.20 -5.18 0.68
C GLN A 138 -8.09 -6.69 0.55
N LEU A 139 -8.14 -7.19 -0.68
CA LEU A 139 -7.93 -8.61 -0.96
C LEU A 139 -6.45 -8.94 -0.86
N ILE A 140 -6.13 -10.01 -0.13
CA ILE A 140 -4.79 -10.57 0.04
C ILE A 140 -4.75 -11.92 -0.68
N THR A 141 -3.78 -12.11 -1.57
CA THR A 141 -3.69 -13.32 -2.40
C THR A 141 -2.78 -14.39 -1.79
N GLY A 142 -1.88 -13.98 -0.90
CA GLY A 142 -0.79 -14.81 -0.38
C GLY A 142 0.40 -14.90 -1.33
N ASP A 143 0.35 -14.27 -2.51
CA ASP A 143 1.56 -13.96 -3.27
C ASP A 143 2.18 -12.70 -2.69
N LEU A 144 3.27 -12.90 -1.96
CA LEU A 144 4.01 -11.85 -1.26
C LEU A 144 4.39 -10.68 -2.17
N ASP A 145 4.80 -10.95 -3.43
CA ASP A 145 5.19 -9.89 -4.37
C ASP A 145 3.97 -9.05 -4.79
N ASN A 146 2.83 -9.71 -5.03
CA ASN A 146 1.58 -9.03 -5.39
C ASN A 146 1.02 -8.23 -4.21
N ASP A 147 0.94 -8.87 -3.04
CA ASP A 147 0.40 -8.25 -1.83
C ASP A 147 1.25 -7.05 -1.41
N TYR A 148 2.58 -7.13 -1.51
CA TYR A 148 3.46 -5.98 -1.28
C TYR A 148 3.13 -4.80 -2.20
N ALA A 149 3.05 -5.04 -3.51
CA ALA A 149 2.81 -3.97 -4.47
C ALA A 149 1.44 -3.32 -4.24
N THR A 150 0.41 -4.12 -3.95
CA THR A 150 -0.94 -3.63 -3.69
C THR A 150 -1.04 -2.86 -2.38
N LEU A 151 -0.47 -3.40 -1.29
CA LEU A 151 -0.53 -2.77 0.03
C LEU A 151 0.32 -1.50 0.09
N LEU A 152 1.48 -1.47 -0.56
CA LEU A 152 2.30 -0.27 -0.58
C LEU A 152 1.67 0.86 -1.43
N ILE A 153 0.94 0.53 -2.51
CA ILE A 153 0.13 1.54 -3.23
C ILE A 153 -0.95 2.12 -2.30
N LEU A 154 -1.67 1.27 -1.56
CA LEU A 154 -2.69 1.72 -0.61
C LEU A 154 -2.08 2.67 0.43
N HIS A 155 -0.96 2.25 1.04
CA HIS A 155 -0.20 3.03 2.01
C HIS A 155 0.23 4.39 1.44
N HIS A 156 0.84 4.42 0.25
CA HIS A 156 1.30 5.67 -0.36
C HIS A 156 0.18 6.65 -0.68
N ASN A 157 -1.00 6.18 -1.08
CA ASN A 157 -2.14 7.07 -1.29
C ASN A 157 -2.55 7.78 0.01
N SER A 158 -2.52 7.10 1.16
CA SER A 158 -2.81 7.74 2.45
C SER A 158 -1.76 8.81 2.81
N ALA A 159 -0.47 8.53 2.57
CA ALA A 159 0.58 9.50 2.84
C ALA A 159 0.45 10.76 1.97
N ILE A 160 0.04 10.61 0.70
CA ILE A 160 -0.23 11.74 -0.20
C ILE A 160 -1.40 12.58 0.35
N GLU A 161 -2.51 11.96 0.74
CA GLU A 161 -3.67 12.65 1.32
C GLU A 161 -3.30 13.42 2.60
N ASP A 162 -2.45 12.83 3.45
CA ASP A 162 -1.95 13.48 4.67
C ASP A 162 -1.00 14.65 4.38
N ALA A 163 -0.12 14.51 3.39
CA ALA A 163 0.77 15.57 2.95
C ALA A 163 0.00 16.73 2.30
N GLU A 164 -1.04 16.46 1.51
CA GLU A 164 -1.93 17.46 0.94
C GLU A 164 -2.70 18.23 2.02
N ALA A 165 -3.21 17.52 3.04
CA ALA A 165 -3.83 18.15 4.20
C ALA A 165 -2.84 19.06 4.94
N TYR A 166 -1.61 18.61 5.16
CA TYR A 166 -0.58 19.47 5.77
C TYR A 166 -0.25 20.70 4.89
N ILE A 167 -0.15 20.55 3.57
CA ILE A 167 0.07 21.70 2.66
C ILE A 167 -1.07 22.72 2.77
N MET A 168 -2.30 22.27 2.97
CA MET A 168 -3.48 23.12 3.14
C MET A 168 -3.46 23.90 4.47
N PHE A 169 -3.15 23.22 5.58
CA PHE A 169 -3.33 23.79 6.93
C PHE A 169 -2.04 24.30 7.59
N GLY A 170 -0.89 23.74 7.24
CA GLY A 170 0.41 24.14 7.76
C GLY A 170 0.87 25.48 7.23
N ASN A 171 1.86 26.07 7.89
CA ASN A 171 2.45 27.37 7.55
C ASN A 171 3.98 27.30 7.41
N ASN A 172 4.63 26.24 7.90
CA ASN A 172 6.07 26.10 7.79
C ASN A 172 6.53 25.76 6.36
N ALA A 173 7.28 26.68 5.74
CA ALA A 173 7.74 26.56 4.35
C ALA A 173 8.70 25.38 4.11
N GLN A 174 9.60 25.09 5.07
CA GLN A 174 10.52 23.95 4.94
C GLN A 174 9.73 22.64 4.95
N LEU A 175 8.84 22.46 5.91
CA LEU A 175 8.04 21.24 6.02
C LEU A 175 7.05 21.11 4.84
N LYS A 176 6.56 22.22 4.26
CA LYS A 176 5.77 22.17 3.00
C LYS A 176 6.58 21.68 1.82
N SER A 177 7.85 22.09 1.74
CA SER A 177 8.76 21.57 0.71
C SER A 177 9.00 20.07 0.89
N MET A 178 9.16 19.60 2.12
CA MET A 178 9.31 18.17 2.42
C MET A 178 8.05 17.40 2.04
N ALA A 179 6.87 17.87 2.45
CA ALA A 179 5.59 17.27 2.09
C ALA A 179 5.39 17.18 0.57
N GLN A 180 5.75 18.22 -0.19
CA GLN A 180 5.68 18.17 -1.65
C GLN A 180 6.65 17.15 -2.25
N MET A 181 7.88 17.04 -1.73
CA MET A 181 8.82 16.02 -2.19
C MET A 181 8.30 14.60 -1.94
N MET A 182 7.71 14.36 -0.76
CA MET A 182 7.07 13.08 -0.42
C MET A 182 5.91 12.76 -1.37
N ILE A 183 5.06 13.74 -1.71
CA ILE A 183 3.99 13.55 -2.71
C ILE A 183 4.57 13.16 -4.07
N ASP A 184 5.59 13.89 -4.53
CA ASP A 184 6.20 13.66 -5.84
C ASP A 184 6.84 12.27 -5.92
N ASP A 185 7.54 11.84 -4.87
CA ASP A 185 8.24 10.57 -4.84
C ASP A 185 7.27 9.39 -4.67
N GLN A 186 6.31 9.48 -3.75
CA GLN A 186 5.30 8.42 -3.58
C GLN A 186 4.37 8.29 -4.80
N THR A 187 4.10 9.39 -5.53
CA THR A 187 3.38 9.32 -6.82
C THR A 187 4.17 8.52 -7.87
N LYS A 188 5.49 8.71 -7.95
CA LYS A 188 6.34 7.92 -8.88
C LYS A 188 6.36 6.45 -8.46
N GLU A 189 6.48 6.17 -7.16
CA GLU A 189 6.49 4.82 -6.61
C GLU A 189 5.17 4.08 -6.88
N ILE A 190 4.01 4.74 -6.67
CA ILE A 190 2.69 4.20 -7.06
C ILE A 190 2.66 3.86 -8.55
N GLN A 191 3.21 4.72 -9.41
CA GLN A 191 3.23 4.49 -10.85
C GLN A 191 4.12 3.29 -11.23
N GLU A 192 5.27 3.13 -10.59
CA GLU A 192 6.16 1.98 -10.78
C GLU A 192 5.49 0.67 -10.35
N LEU A 193 4.90 0.63 -9.16
CA LEU A 193 4.18 -0.54 -8.63
C LEU A 193 2.96 -0.88 -9.48
N SER A 194 2.18 0.12 -9.89
CA SER A 194 1.01 -0.06 -10.76
C SER A 194 1.41 -0.66 -12.11
N ASN A 195 2.54 -0.23 -12.67
CA ASN A 195 3.07 -0.81 -13.90
C ASN A 195 3.57 -2.24 -13.67
N TRP A 196 4.24 -2.48 -12.55
CA TRP A 196 4.69 -3.81 -12.17
C TRP A 196 3.51 -4.79 -12.07
N ILE A 197 2.42 -4.42 -11.39
CA ILE A 197 1.20 -5.26 -11.28
C ILE A 197 0.64 -5.57 -12.67
N LYS A 198 0.49 -4.55 -13.53
CA LYS A 198 -0.01 -4.73 -14.91
C LYS A 198 0.85 -5.68 -15.76
N SER A 199 2.16 -5.62 -15.59
CA SER A 199 3.12 -6.43 -16.34
C SER A 199 3.24 -7.86 -15.82
N ASN A 200 2.97 -8.09 -14.53
CA ASN A 200 3.19 -9.39 -13.89
C ASN A 200 1.92 -10.23 -13.72
N LYS A 201 0.71 -9.65 -13.85
CA LYS A 201 -0.61 -10.32 -13.89
C LYS A 201 -0.69 -11.60 -13.03
N ARG A 202 -0.42 -11.44 -11.74
CA ARG A 202 -0.45 -12.52 -10.76
C ARG A 202 -1.79 -12.58 -10.05
#